data_AF-A0A8T1SME0-F1
#
_entry.id   AF-A0A8T1SME0-F1
#
_cell.length_a   1.000
_cell.length_b   1.000
_cell.length_c   1.000
_cell.angle_alpha   90.00
_cell.angle_beta   90.00
_cell.angle_gamma   90.00
#
_symmetry.space_group_name_H-M   'P 1'
#
loop_
_entity.id
_entity.type
_entity.pdbx_description
1 polymer ?
#
loop_
_entity_poly.entity_id
_entity_poly.type
_entity_poly.pdbx_seq_one_letter_code
_entity_poly.pdbx_strand_id
1 'polypeptide(L)'
;MRALEREQPAAGSLAWQMSHVPDSHSSGEAGEECAAAHTSLSKVIVWHRQLALQLGGTSDSPRLREELQERRKEAHELSKGLRNMLLAGLRQPLARPEVRQELERLWVLSLSALELFHQDLRRAQHLCHSSPCRGRGCSC
;
A
#
# COMPACT_ATOMS: atom_id res chain seq x y z
N MET A 1 -50.75 -9.02 9.17
CA MET A 1 -49.75 -9.86 8.48
C MET A 1 -48.37 -9.38 8.92
N ARG A 2 -47.80 -9.97 9.97
CA ARG A 2 -46.69 -10.95 9.95
C ARG A 2 -45.45 -10.54 9.14
N ALA A 3 -44.42 -10.17 9.89
CA ALA A 3 -43.00 -10.58 9.83
C ALA A 3 -42.18 -10.33 8.57
N LEU A 4 -41.13 -9.49 8.73
CA LEU A 4 -39.75 -9.96 8.64
C LEU A 4 -38.81 -9.02 9.41
N GLU A 5 -38.75 -9.18 10.73
CA GLU A 5 -37.63 -8.69 11.55
C GLU A 5 -36.39 -9.52 11.15
N ARG A 6 -35.38 -8.84 10.59
CA ARG A 6 -34.03 -9.40 10.55
C ARG A 6 -33.36 -9.06 11.87
N GLU A 7 -33.37 -10.04 12.76
CA GLU A 7 -32.60 -10.03 14.00
C GLU A 7 -31.09 -9.94 13.70
N GLN A 8 -30.45 -8.92 14.26
CA GLN A 8 -29.01 -8.87 14.45
C GLN A 8 -28.70 -9.58 15.78
N PRO A 9 -27.80 -10.58 15.84
CA PRO A 9 -27.39 -11.12 17.11
C PRO A 9 -26.47 -10.12 17.83
N ALA A 10 -26.94 -9.64 18.97
CA ALA A 10 -26.11 -9.12 20.04
C ALA A 10 -25.34 -10.29 20.69
N ALA A 11 -24.01 -10.25 20.71
CA ALA A 11 -23.20 -11.09 21.60
C ALA A 11 -21.79 -10.52 21.78
N GLY A 12 -21.46 -10.21 23.04
CA GLY A 12 -20.10 -10.00 23.57
C GLY A 12 -19.63 -8.55 23.53
N SER A 13 -19.58 -7.76 24.60
CA SER A 13 -19.31 -8.10 26.00
C SER A 13 -18.16 -9.08 26.15
N LEU A 14 -16.95 -8.66 25.79
CA LEU A 14 -15.70 -8.99 26.50
C LEU A 14 -14.76 -7.78 26.32
N ALA A 15 -14.79 -6.84 27.26
CA ALA A 15 -13.84 -6.81 28.38
C ALA A 15 -12.40 -6.46 27.91
N TRP A 16 -12.18 -5.17 27.66
CA TRP A 16 -10.85 -4.55 27.47
C TRP A 16 -10.02 -4.49 28.76
N GLN A 17 -10.16 -5.49 29.64
CA GLN A 17 -9.35 -5.60 30.85
C GLN A 17 -9.11 -7.07 31.17
N MET A 18 -7.99 -7.61 30.71
CA MET A 18 -7.12 -8.46 31.53
C MET A 18 -5.68 -8.24 31.06
N SER A 19 -4.81 -8.01 32.03
CA SER A 19 -3.38 -7.76 31.95
C SER A 19 -2.66 -8.62 30.91
N HIS A 20 -1.99 -7.97 29.95
CA HIS A 20 -0.85 -8.58 29.27
C HIS A 20 0.43 -8.06 29.94
N VAL A 21 1.10 -8.97 30.64
CA VAL A 21 2.49 -8.85 31.08
C VAL A 21 3.34 -8.49 29.86
N PRO A 22 4.36 -7.60 29.94
CA PRO A 22 5.26 -7.41 28.82
C PRO A 22 6.19 -8.63 28.73
N ASP A 23 5.70 -9.71 28.14
CA ASP A 23 6.56 -10.76 27.63
C ASP A 23 7.35 -10.17 26.46
N SER A 24 8.64 -10.48 26.46
CA SER A 24 9.67 -9.94 25.58
C SER A 24 9.21 -9.87 24.12
N HIS A 25 8.79 -8.67 23.67
CA HIS A 25 8.33 -8.46 22.29
C HIS A 25 9.37 -8.94 21.30
N SER A 26 8.93 -9.86 20.45
CA SER A 26 9.80 -10.69 19.64
C SER A 26 10.30 -9.88 18.45
N SER A 27 11.60 -9.96 18.20
CA SER A 27 12.23 -9.35 17.02
C SER A 27 11.65 -9.86 15.67
N GLY A 28 10.82 -10.91 15.68
CA GLY A 28 10.16 -11.46 14.48
C GLY A 28 8.99 -10.63 13.96
N GLU A 29 8.26 -9.92 14.84
CA GLU A 29 7.07 -9.14 14.47
C GLU A 29 7.41 -7.96 13.54
N ALA A 30 8.56 -7.31 13.76
CA ALA A 30 8.98 -6.16 12.93
C ALA A 30 9.26 -6.56 11.47
N GLY A 31 9.78 -7.77 11.24
CA GLY A 31 9.99 -8.31 9.90
C GLY A 31 8.67 -8.62 9.20
N GLU A 32 7.73 -9.23 9.92
CA GLU A 32 6.40 -9.57 9.42
C GLU A 32 5.56 -8.32 9.09
N GLU A 33 5.59 -7.30 9.95
CA GLU A 33 4.92 -6.03 9.70
C GLU A 33 5.49 -5.31 8.46
N CYS A 34 6.82 -5.28 8.33
CA CYS A 34 7.47 -4.74 7.12
C CYS A 34 7.10 -5.54 5.87
N ALA A 35 7.03 -6.87 5.96
CA ALA A 35 6.65 -7.73 4.84
C ALA A 35 5.18 -7.53 4.43
N ALA A 36 4.27 -7.36 5.40
CA ALA A 36 2.87 -7.04 5.15
C ALA A 36 2.72 -5.67 4.47
N ALA A 37 3.44 -4.66 4.96
CA ALA A 37 3.46 -3.32 4.37
C ALA A 37 4.04 -3.32 2.95
N HIS A 38 5.14 -4.05 2.71
CA HIS A 38 5.71 -4.25 1.37
C HIS A 38 4.72 -4.94 0.43
N THR A 39 3.99 -5.94 0.92
CA THR A 39 2.96 -6.64 0.13
C THR A 39 1.81 -5.70 -0.24
N SER A 40 1.36 -4.85 0.70
CA SER A 40 0.34 -3.84 0.44
C SER A 40 0.81 -2.83 -0.62
N LEU A 41 2.02 -2.29 -0.47
CA LEU A 41 2.64 -1.39 -1.45
C LEU A 41 2.73 -2.05 -2.84
N SER A 42 3.21 -3.29 -2.90
CA SER A 42 3.35 -4.03 -4.16
C SER A 42 2.02 -4.22 -4.87
N LYS A 43 0.94 -4.52 -4.11
CA LYS A 43 -0.41 -4.58 -4.68
C LYS A 43 -0.78 -3.23 -5.31
N VAL A 44 -0.67 -2.12 -4.58
CA VAL A 44 -1.03 -0.79 -5.10
C VAL A 44 -0.23 -0.45 -6.35
N ILE A 45 1.07 -0.79 -6.41
CA ILE A 45 1.90 -0.60 -7.61
C ILE A 45 1.38 -1.41 -8.80
N VAL A 46 1.04 -2.69 -8.60
CA VAL A 46 0.47 -3.54 -9.66
C VAL A 46 -0.88 -2.99 -10.15
N TRP A 47 -1.75 -2.58 -9.22
CA TRP A 47 -3.03 -1.96 -9.57
C TRP A 47 -2.84 -0.67 -10.36
N HIS A 48 -1.96 0.22 -9.90
CA HIS A 48 -1.63 1.45 -10.63
C HIS A 48 -1.14 1.16 -12.05
N ARG A 49 -0.24 0.18 -12.22
CA ARG A 49 0.24 -0.23 -13.54
C ARG A 49 -0.89 -0.74 -14.43
N GLN A 50 -1.81 -1.55 -13.89
CA GLN A 50 -2.95 -2.06 -14.64
C GLN A 50 -3.88 -0.92 -15.11
N LEU A 51 -4.10 0.10 -14.29
CA LEU A 51 -4.85 1.29 -14.69
C LEU A 51 -4.08 2.12 -15.73
N ALA A 52 -2.77 2.26 -15.57
CA ALA A 52 -1.92 3.02 -16.49
C ALA A 52 -1.89 2.42 -17.90
N LEU A 53 -2.02 1.10 -18.03
CA LEU A 53 -2.13 0.41 -19.33
C LEU A 53 -3.43 0.74 -20.09
N GLN A 54 -4.46 1.24 -19.40
CA GLN A 54 -5.73 1.63 -20.02
C GLN A 54 -5.71 3.07 -20.56
N LEU A 55 -4.69 3.87 -20.23
CA LEU A 55 -4.53 5.24 -20.72
C LEU A 55 -4.27 5.29 -22.22
N GLY A 56 -4.83 6.30 -22.90
CA GLY A 56 -4.71 6.46 -24.36
C GLY A 56 -5.48 5.42 -25.18
N GLY A 57 -6.16 4.47 -24.54
CA GLY A 57 -7.06 3.50 -25.18
C GLY A 57 -8.52 3.93 -25.15
N THR A 58 -9.41 3.05 -25.61
CA THR A 58 -10.87 3.29 -25.64
C THR A 58 -11.51 3.41 -24.25
N SER A 59 -10.82 2.91 -23.22
CA SER A 59 -11.28 2.98 -21.81
C SER A 59 -10.72 4.21 -21.06
N ASP A 60 -9.93 5.06 -21.71
CA ASP A 60 -9.38 6.26 -21.08
C ASP A 60 -10.51 7.25 -20.74
N SER A 61 -10.59 7.64 -19.47
CA SER A 61 -11.64 8.49 -18.95
C SER A 61 -11.15 9.36 -17.79
N PRO A 62 -11.81 10.49 -17.50
CA PRO A 62 -11.48 11.33 -16.34
C PRO A 62 -11.46 10.54 -15.03
N ARG A 63 -12.44 9.65 -14.84
CA ARG A 63 -12.55 8.78 -13.66
C ARG A 63 -11.36 7.84 -13.52
N LEU A 64 -10.89 7.24 -14.62
CA LEU A 64 -9.69 6.39 -14.62
C LEU A 64 -8.44 7.18 -14.18
N ARG A 65 -8.31 8.42 -14.66
CA ARG A 65 -7.19 9.31 -14.33
C ARG A 65 -7.22 9.76 -12.87
N GLU A 66 -8.41 10.04 -12.33
CA GLU A 66 -8.61 10.29 -10.89
C GLU A 66 -8.24 9.06 -10.04
N GLU A 67 -8.64 7.86 -10.46
CA GLU A 67 -8.29 6.64 -9.74
C GLU A 67 -6.78 6.37 -9.76
N LEU A 68 -6.13 6.58 -10.91
CA LEU A 68 -4.67 6.54 -11.01
C LEU A 68 -4.00 7.51 -10.05
N GLN A 69 -4.51 8.74 -9.97
CA GLN A 69 -3.98 9.75 -9.07
C GLN A 69 -4.14 9.34 -7.60
N GLU A 70 -5.26 8.73 -7.25
CA GLU A 70 -5.48 8.24 -5.89
C GLU A 70 -4.55 7.08 -5.54
N ARG A 71 -4.38 6.10 -6.45
CA ARG A 71 -3.41 5.00 -6.27
C ARG A 71 -1.98 5.52 -6.17
N ARG A 72 -1.64 6.61 -6.87
CA ARG A 72 -0.34 7.27 -6.72
C ARG A 72 -0.12 7.81 -5.31
N LYS A 73 -1.10 8.52 -4.75
CA LYS A 73 -1.02 9.04 -3.38
C LYS A 73 -0.91 7.91 -2.37
N GLU A 74 -1.73 6.87 -2.53
CA GLU A 74 -1.73 5.69 -1.67
C GLU A 74 -0.35 5.00 -1.68
N ALA A 75 0.22 4.74 -2.86
CA ALA A 75 1.56 4.17 -2.99
C ALA A 75 2.63 5.05 -2.33
N HIS A 76 2.52 6.38 -2.46
CA HIS A 76 3.45 7.31 -1.83
C HIS A 76 3.40 7.22 -0.30
N GLU A 77 2.22 7.23 0.30
CA GLU A 77 2.07 7.12 1.76
C GLU A 77 2.52 5.76 2.29
N LEU A 78 2.16 4.66 1.62
CA LEU A 78 2.65 3.32 1.95
C LEU A 78 4.18 3.24 1.85
N SER A 79 4.79 3.83 0.82
CA SER A 79 6.25 3.84 0.65
C SER A 79 6.96 4.62 1.77
N LYS A 80 6.39 5.74 2.22
CA LYS A 80 6.92 6.51 3.36
C LYS A 80 6.85 5.70 4.64
N GLY A 81 5.70 5.10 4.92
CA GLY A 81 5.50 4.26 6.10
C GLY A 81 6.49 3.10 6.13
N LEU A 82 6.57 2.35 5.03
CA LEU A 82 7.50 1.22 4.88
C LEU A 82 8.96 1.66 5.04
N ARG A 83 9.36 2.76 4.41
CA ARG A 83 10.72 3.31 4.57
C ARG A 83 11.03 3.63 6.03
N ASN A 84 10.08 4.25 6.75
CA ASN A 84 10.30 4.61 8.15
C ASN A 84 10.43 3.37 9.04
N MET A 85 9.60 2.34 8.83
CA MET A 85 9.68 1.05 9.54
C MET A 85 11.02 0.35 9.27
N LEU A 86 11.41 0.24 8.00
CA LEU A 86 12.68 -0.39 7.62
C LEU A 86 13.88 0.38 8.19
N LEU A 87 13.88 1.70 8.14
CA LEU A 87 14.95 2.51 8.73
C LEU A 87 15.00 2.39 10.25
N ALA A 88 13.85 2.31 10.92
CA ALA A 88 13.80 2.08 12.36
C ALA A 88 14.39 0.72 12.72
N GLY A 89 14.03 -0.35 11.99
CA GLY A 89 14.56 -1.70 12.20
C GLY A 89 16.05 -1.83 11.89
N LEU A 90 16.51 -1.32 10.75
CA LEU A 90 17.91 -1.44 10.32
C LEU A 90 18.88 -0.60 11.16
N ARG A 91 18.40 0.48 11.80
CA ARG A 91 19.23 1.30 12.68
C ARG A 91 19.41 0.70 14.07
N GLN A 92 18.61 -0.29 14.46
CA GLN A 92 18.73 -0.92 15.76
C GLN A 92 19.99 -1.82 15.80
N PRO A 93 21.01 -1.49 16.61
CA PRO A 93 22.28 -2.22 16.63
C PRO A 93 22.19 -3.62 17.27
N LEU A 94 21.05 -3.95 17.89
CA LEU A 94 20.79 -5.23 18.58
C LEU A 94 19.80 -6.14 17.85
N ALA A 95 19.43 -5.81 16.60
CA ALA A 95 18.58 -6.68 15.80
C ALA A 95 19.26 -8.04 15.59
N ARG A 96 18.49 -9.13 15.74
CA ARG A 96 18.98 -10.47 15.43
C ARG A 96 19.42 -10.52 13.96
N PRO A 97 20.49 -11.26 13.63
CA PRO A 97 21.05 -11.26 12.28
C PRO A 97 20.02 -11.71 11.22
N GLU A 98 19.13 -12.64 11.54
CA GLU A 98 18.07 -13.13 10.65
C GLU A 98 17.04 -12.03 10.34
N VAL A 99 16.63 -11.28 11.35
CA VAL A 99 15.66 -10.20 11.21
C VAL A 99 16.27 -9.05 10.42
N ARG A 100 17.54 -8.72 10.70
CA ARG A 100 18.27 -7.73 9.94
C ARG A 100 18.40 -8.12 8.47
N GLN A 101 18.74 -9.38 8.19
CA GLN A 101 18.83 -9.89 6.82
C GLN A 101 17.48 -9.78 6.10
N GLU A 102 16.36 -10.11 6.76
CA GLU A 102 15.04 -9.98 6.16
C GLU A 102 14.67 -8.50 5.90
N LEU A 103 14.98 -7.59 6.83
CA LEU A 103 14.77 -6.16 6.63
C LEU A 103 15.63 -5.60 5.48
N GLU A 104 16.88 -6.04 5.35
CA GLU A 104 17.76 -5.67 4.22
C GLU A 104 17.21 -6.21 2.90
N ARG A 105 16.71 -7.44 2.88
CA ARG A 105 16.03 -8.04 1.71
C ARG A 105 14.79 -7.23 1.32
N LEU A 106 13.92 -6.93 2.29
CA LEU A 106 12.72 -6.13 2.08
C LEU A 106 13.05 -4.72 1.60
N TRP A 107 14.14 -4.11 2.10
CA TRP A 107 14.62 -2.82 1.62
C TRP A 107 14.96 -2.87 0.13
N VAL A 108 15.75 -3.85 -0.31
CA VAL A 108 16.11 -4.03 -1.72
C VAL A 108 14.87 -4.26 -2.60
N LEU A 109 13.95 -5.13 -2.16
CA LEU A 109 12.68 -5.38 -2.86
C LEU A 109 11.84 -4.10 -2.98
N SER A 110 11.74 -3.33 -1.90
CA SER A 110 11.00 -2.06 -1.86
C SER A 110 11.58 -1.06 -2.86
N LEU A 111 12.91 -0.89 -2.87
CA LEU A 111 13.57 0.02 -3.80
C LEU A 111 13.34 -0.40 -5.25
N SER A 112 13.44 -1.70 -5.54
CA SER A 112 13.20 -2.26 -6.88
C SER A 112 11.76 -2.02 -7.34
N ALA A 113 10.78 -2.25 -6.46
CA ALA A 113 9.37 -1.99 -6.75
C ALA A 113 9.10 -0.50 -6.99
N LEU A 114 9.71 0.39 -6.20
CA LEU A 114 9.57 1.84 -6.36
C LEU A 114 10.24 2.36 -7.63
N GLU A 115 11.35 1.77 -8.07
CA GLU A 115 11.97 2.11 -9.35
C GLU A 115 11.04 1.79 -10.53
N LEU A 116 10.47 0.58 -10.55
CA LEU A 116 9.49 0.17 -11.54
C LEU A 116 8.25 1.08 -11.51
N PHE A 117 7.76 1.39 -10.31
CA PHE A 117 6.64 2.30 -10.14
C PHE A 117 6.93 3.71 -10.67
N HIS A 118 8.13 4.24 -10.46
CA HIS A 118 8.53 5.53 -11.04
C HIS A 118 8.57 5.50 -12.57
N GLN A 119 8.99 4.40 -13.18
CA GLN A 119 8.93 4.23 -14.64
C GLN A 119 7.48 4.25 -15.13
N ASP A 120 6.58 3.53 -14.45
CA ASP A 120 5.16 3.51 -14.75
C ASP A 120 4.51 4.89 -14.59
N LEU A 121 4.86 5.65 -13.55
CA LEU A 121 4.40 7.02 -13.34
C LEU A 121 4.80 7.96 -14.47
N ARG A 122 6.07 7.92 -14.90
CA ARG A 122 6.55 8.72 -16.03
C ARG A 122 5.79 8.40 -17.31
N ARG A 123 5.56 7.10 -17.55
CA ARG A 123 4.79 6.64 -18.72
C ARG A 123 3.34 7.13 -18.64
N ALA A 124 2.68 6.97 -17.50
CA ALA A 124 1.31 7.43 -17.30
C ALA A 124 1.18 8.94 -17.52
N GLN A 125 2.10 9.74 -16.97
CA GLN A 125 2.12 11.19 -17.15
C GLN A 125 2.29 11.58 -18.63
N HIS A 126 3.19 10.91 -19.35
CA HIS A 126 3.39 11.16 -20.78
C HIS A 126 2.13 10.87 -21.61
N LEU A 127 1.44 9.76 -21.35
CA LEU A 127 0.18 9.40 -22.00
C LEU A 127 -0.94 10.39 -21.65
N CYS A 128 -0.98 10.82 -20.39
CA CYS A 128 -1.90 11.83 -19.90
C CYS A 128 -1.80 13.17 -20.65
N HIS A 129 -0.58 13.63 -20.90
CA HIS A 129 -0.33 14.88 -21.63
C HIS A 129 -0.56 14.77 -23.14
N SER A 130 -0.21 13.63 -23.75
CA SER A 130 -0.32 13.42 -25.21
C SER A 130 -1.73 13.11 -25.67
N SER A 131 -2.60 12.61 -24.78
CA SER A 131 -4.01 12.36 -25.05
C SER A 131 -4.87 13.28 -24.18
N PRO A 132 -5.18 14.52 -24.61
CA PRO A 132 -6.08 15.38 -23.86
C PRO A 132 -7.46 14.71 -23.81
N CYS A 133 -7.95 14.38 -22.61
CA CYS A 133 -9.36 14.05 -22.47
C CYS A 133 -10.16 15.24 -22.98
N ARG A 134 -11.04 15.02 -23.99
CA ARG A 134 -12.02 16.02 -24.42
C ARG A 134 -13.04 16.21 -23.30
N GLY A 135 -12.70 16.98 -22.27
CA GLY A 135 -13.53 17.26 -21.11
C GLY A 135 -12.89 18.33 -20.24
N ARG A 136 -13.65 19.39 -19.90
CA ARG A 136 -13.18 20.51 -19.06
C ARG A 136 -12.76 19.97 -17.69
N GLY A 137 -11.52 20.25 -17.27
CA GLY A 137 -11.06 20.08 -15.88
C GLY A 137 -10.19 18.86 -15.55
N CYS A 138 -9.74 18.07 -16.53
CA CYS A 138 -8.91 16.90 -16.25
C CYS A 138 -7.42 17.27 -16.09
N SER A 139 -7.00 17.60 -14.87
CA SER A 139 -5.57 17.59 -14.50
C SER A 139 -5.14 16.16 -14.19
N CYS A 140 -4.21 15.64 -14.98
CA CYS A 140 -3.24 14.67 -14.48
C CYS A 140 -2.20 15.42 -13.62
#